data_AF-A0AAD4E2J0-F1
#
_entry.id   AF-A0AAD4E2J0-F1
#
_cell.length_a   1.000
_cell.length_b   1.000
_cell.length_c   1.000
_cell.angle_alpha   90.00
_cell.angle_beta   90.00
_cell.angle_gamma   90.00
#
_symmetry.space_group_name_H-M   'P 1'
#
loop_
_entity.id
_entity.type
_entity.pdbx_description
1 polymer ?
#
loop_
_entity_poly.entity_id
_entity_poly.type
_entity_poly.pdbx_seq_one_letter_code
_entity_poly.pdbx_strand_id
1 'polypeptide(L)'
;MYGEKKQNALGRFLQEIIAQSGDITAPDWVGEPSEFNSCLPADITSYETPPCKLPSLFEDEIQSLVSSLRGVVALDMASILYQTVDYLSAPRFAYRRLHLPCIIFLVTDAMRKQSRDQDPTYTYDLESNGLHDLQIATADKLIPFSRARPPPAWQTILLVRPWSRNLLELYDSADDAHSVELETMPKSPSHDSLPAQTEPIYSESHSRALRLIVRLGQPFLHCC
;
A
#
# COMPACT_ATOMS: atom_id res chain seq x y z
N MET A 1 26.67 -15.21 -33.34
CA MET A 1 25.81 -14.02 -33.20
C MET A 1 25.53 -13.81 -31.74
N TYR A 2 26.03 -12.70 -31.20
CA TYR A 2 26.01 -12.36 -29.77
C TYR A 2 24.62 -11.84 -29.42
N GLY A 3 23.77 -12.71 -28.86
CA GLY A 3 22.44 -12.35 -28.38
C GLY A 3 22.46 -12.12 -26.87
N GLU A 4 21.72 -11.12 -26.40
CA GLU A 4 21.44 -10.96 -24.98
C GLU A 4 20.70 -12.20 -24.43
N LYS A 5 21.07 -12.69 -23.24
CA LYS A 5 20.35 -13.78 -22.56
C LYS A 5 18.89 -13.38 -22.35
N LYS A 6 17.95 -14.31 -22.53
CA LYS A 6 16.49 -14.12 -22.33
C LYS A 6 16.17 -13.34 -21.05
N GLN A 7 16.73 -13.75 -19.91
CA GLN A 7 16.51 -13.11 -18.61
C GLN A 7 16.96 -11.64 -18.55
N ASN A 8 18.04 -11.28 -19.25
CA ASN A 8 18.52 -9.91 -19.29
C ASN A 8 17.64 -9.02 -20.16
N ALA A 9 17.18 -9.54 -21.32
CA ALA A 9 16.24 -8.83 -22.18
C ALA A 9 14.90 -8.60 -21.46
N LEU A 10 14.38 -9.63 -20.79
CA LEU A 10 13.19 -9.54 -19.94
C LEU A 10 13.40 -8.54 -18.79
N GLY A 11 14.52 -8.63 -18.08
CA GLY A 11 14.83 -7.71 -16.98
C GLY A 11 14.89 -6.24 -17.43
N ARG A 12 15.45 -5.95 -18.61
CA ARG A 12 15.44 -4.61 -19.19
C ARG A 12 14.05 -4.13 -19.56
N PHE A 13 13.21 -5.01 -20.11
CA PHE A 13 11.83 -4.69 -20.45
C PHE A 13 11.00 -4.36 -19.19
N LEU A 14 11.09 -5.18 -18.14
CA LEU A 14 10.41 -4.92 -16.87
C LEU A 14 10.94 -3.67 -16.17
N GLN A 15 12.25 -3.43 -16.24
CA GLN A 15 12.84 -2.18 -15.77
C GLN A 15 12.22 -0.96 -16.47
N GLU A 16 12.04 -1.03 -17.79
CA GLU A 16 11.44 0.06 -18.57
C GLU A 16 9.96 0.26 -18.22
N ILE A 17 9.18 -0.81 -18.05
CA ILE A 17 7.78 -0.71 -17.62
C ILE A 17 7.68 0.03 -16.29
N ILE A 18 8.45 -0.39 -15.27
CA ILE A 18 8.41 0.23 -13.94
C ILE A 18 8.90 1.69 -14.01
N ALA A 19 9.92 1.98 -14.83
CA ALA A 19 10.42 3.32 -15.02
C ALA A 19 9.39 4.27 -15.67
N GLN A 20 8.56 3.77 -16.58
CA GLN A 20 7.52 4.55 -17.24
C GLN A 20 6.23 4.65 -16.41
N SER A 21 5.80 3.57 -15.77
CA SER A 21 4.54 3.54 -15.01
C SER A 21 4.68 4.15 -13.61
N GLY A 22 5.86 4.03 -12.98
CA GLY A 22 6.02 4.32 -11.55
C GLY A 22 5.21 3.38 -10.64
N ASP A 23 4.61 2.34 -11.22
CA ASP A 23 3.77 1.38 -10.51
C ASP A 23 4.59 0.15 -10.10
N ILE A 24 4.47 -0.19 -8.82
CA ILE A 24 5.14 -1.33 -8.18
C ILE A 24 4.19 -2.50 -7.93
N THR A 25 2.94 -2.42 -8.38
CA THR A 25 2.08 -3.61 -8.51
C THR A 25 2.55 -4.48 -9.68
N ALA A 26 3.27 -3.90 -10.65
CA ALA A 26 3.92 -4.67 -11.70
C ALA A 26 4.82 -5.77 -11.11
N PRO A 27 5.75 -5.52 -10.16
CA PRO A 27 6.57 -6.55 -9.53
C PRO A 27 5.86 -7.62 -8.69
N ASP A 28 4.53 -7.66 -8.57
CA ASP A 28 3.79 -8.78 -7.95
C ASP A 28 3.87 -10.09 -8.79
N TRP A 29 4.86 -10.21 -9.69
CA TRP A 29 5.08 -11.43 -10.45
C TRP A 29 5.47 -12.57 -9.53
N VAL A 30 4.76 -13.69 -9.67
CA VAL A 30 5.11 -14.96 -9.02
C VAL A 30 6.12 -15.70 -9.90
N GLY A 31 7.20 -16.21 -9.32
CA GLY A 31 8.16 -17.05 -10.04
C GLY A 31 9.57 -17.06 -9.47
N GLU A 32 10.45 -17.82 -10.12
CA GLU A 32 11.87 -17.90 -9.77
C GLU A 32 12.58 -16.55 -9.98
N PRO A 33 13.46 -16.12 -9.07
CA PRO A 33 14.19 -14.86 -9.21
C PRO A 33 15.16 -14.88 -10.42
N SER A 34 15.22 -13.77 -11.15
CA SER A 34 16.08 -13.60 -12.32
C SER A 34 17.55 -13.32 -11.95
N GLU A 35 18.49 -13.77 -12.78
CA GLU A 35 19.91 -13.35 -12.69
C GLU A 35 20.08 -11.83 -12.92
N PHE A 36 19.11 -11.17 -13.57
CA PHE A 36 19.17 -9.74 -13.83
C PHE A 36 18.95 -8.90 -12.56
N ASN A 37 17.96 -9.28 -11.75
CA ASN A 37 17.64 -8.72 -10.44
C ASN A 37 16.68 -9.68 -9.70
N SER A 38 16.90 -9.89 -8.40
CA SER A 38 16.12 -10.84 -7.59
C SER A 38 14.65 -10.46 -7.39
N CYS A 39 14.28 -9.18 -7.59
CA CYS A 39 12.90 -8.71 -7.52
C CYS A 39 12.14 -8.87 -8.85
N LEU A 40 12.80 -9.40 -9.90
CA LEU A 40 12.18 -9.66 -11.19
C LEU A 40 12.14 -11.16 -11.45
N PRO A 41 11.09 -11.66 -12.10
CA PRO A 41 10.97 -13.07 -12.43
C PRO A 41 11.95 -13.45 -13.55
N ALA A 42 12.49 -14.66 -13.47
CA ALA A 42 13.35 -15.26 -14.49
C ALA A 42 12.58 -15.57 -15.79
N ASP A 43 11.28 -15.81 -15.70
CA ASP A 43 10.38 -16.03 -16.83
C ASP A 43 9.01 -15.44 -16.55
N ILE A 44 8.29 -15.02 -17.59
CA ILE A 44 6.89 -14.59 -17.45
C ILE A 44 6.01 -15.81 -17.71
N THR A 45 5.31 -16.29 -16.69
CA THR A 45 4.19 -17.22 -16.85
C THR A 45 2.89 -16.43 -16.93
N SER A 46 1.82 -17.05 -17.45
CA SER A 46 0.48 -16.47 -17.42
C SER A 46 0.13 -16.04 -15.99
N TYR A 47 -0.56 -14.89 -15.85
CA TYR A 47 -0.99 -14.36 -14.56
C TYR A 47 -1.71 -15.44 -13.75
N GLU A 48 -1.03 -16.01 -12.76
CA GLU A 48 -1.72 -16.64 -11.66
C GLU A 48 -2.33 -15.52 -10.83
N THR A 49 -3.57 -15.71 -10.38
CA THR A 49 -4.19 -14.78 -9.44
C THR A 49 -3.24 -14.66 -8.25
N PRO A 50 -2.76 -13.45 -7.92
CA PRO A 50 -1.91 -13.28 -6.75
C PRO A 50 -2.58 -13.95 -5.54
N PRO A 51 -1.84 -14.75 -4.75
CA PRO A 51 -2.42 -15.45 -3.59
C PRO A 51 -3.03 -14.47 -2.58
N CYS A 52 -2.65 -13.20 -2.67
CA CYS A 52 -3.08 -12.11 -1.82
C CYS A 52 -4.19 -11.30 -2.51
N LYS A 53 -5.43 -11.44 -2.03
CA LYS A 53 -6.43 -10.41 -2.27
C LYS A 53 -6.08 -9.23 -1.38
N LEU A 54 -5.87 -8.05 -1.97
CA LEU A 54 -5.88 -6.82 -1.21
C LEU A 54 -7.19 -6.77 -0.39
N PRO A 55 -7.13 -6.49 0.92
CA PRO A 55 -8.32 -6.04 1.63
C PRO A 55 -8.73 -4.73 0.97
N SER A 56 -9.63 -4.82 0.00
CA SER A 56 -10.24 -3.67 -0.64
C SER A 56 -11.18 -3.08 0.39
N LEU A 57 -10.70 -2.10 1.14
CA LEU A 57 -11.57 -1.35 2.01
C LEU A 57 -12.52 -0.55 1.12
N PHE A 58 -13.83 -0.82 1.23
CA PHE A 58 -14.83 -0.14 0.40
C PHE A 58 -14.81 1.36 0.70
N GLU A 59 -15.10 2.21 -0.30
CA GLU A 59 -15.08 3.67 -0.12
C GLU A 59 -16.00 4.13 1.04
N ASP A 60 -17.12 3.45 1.28
CA ASP A 60 -18.02 3.71 2.42
C ASP A 60 -17.32 3.48 3.77
N GLU A 61 -16.50 2.44 3.86
CA GLU A 61 -15.73 2.12 5.06
C GLU A 61 -14.55 3.11 5.21
N ILE A 62 -13.91 3.52 4.10
CA ILE A 62 -12.88 4.58 4.12
C ILE A 62 -13.50 5.86 4.66
N GLN A 63 -14.68 6.22 4.17
CA GLN A 63 -15.36 7.44 4.57
C GLN A 63 -15.79 7.40 6.03
N SER A 64 -16.22 6.24 6.53
CA SER A 64 -16.50 6.02 7.95
C SER A 64 -15.25 6.21 8.81
N LEU A 65 -14.12 5.61 8.43
CA LEU A 65 -12.84 5.74 9.14
C LEU A 65 -12.26 7.17 9.05
N VAL A 66 -12.38 7.84 7.92
CA VAL A 66 -12.02 9.26 7.79
C VAL A 66 -12.87 10.10 8.75
N SER A 67 -14.15 9.81 8.86
CA SER A 67 -15.07 10.52 9.76
C SER A 67 -14.74 10.26 11.23
N SER A 68 -14.29 9.05 11.61
CA SER A 68 -13.85 8.77 12.98
C SER A 68 -12.50 9.42 13.32
N LEU A 69 -11.60 9.55 12.34
CA LEU A 69 -10.32 10.25 12.51
C LEU A 69 -10.50 11.77 12.65
N ARG A 70 -11.60 12.34 12.15
CA ARG A 70 -11.94 13.75 12.34
C ARG A 70 -12.15 14.01 13.83
N GLY A 71 -11.21 14.75 14.43
CA GLY A 71 -11.22 15.11 15.84
C GLY A 71 -10.27 14.28 16.72
N VAL A 72 -9.73 13.18 16.21
CA VAL A 72 -8.68 12.39 16.88
C VAL A 72 -7.30 12.79 16.38
N VAL A 73 -7.16 12.99 15.07
CA VAL A 73 -5.88 13.34 14.44
C VAL A 73 -5.77 14.86 14.29
N ALA A 74 -4.59 15.40 14.62
CA ALA A 74 -4.25 16.78 14.31
C ALA A 74 -4.18 16.96 12.77
N LEU A 75 -5.14 17.70 12.21
CA LEU A 75 -5.27 17.91 10.76
C LEU A 75 -3.99 18.49 10.13
N ASP A 76 -3.24 19.31 10.88
CA ASP A 76 -1.96 19.86 10.46
C ASP A 76 -0.91 18.75 10.27
N MET A 77 -0.85 17.78 11.18
CA MET A 77 0.07 16.64 11.09
C MET A 77 -0.30 15.72 9.93
N ALA A 78 -1.60 15.50 9.69
CA ALA A 78 -2.07 14.73 8.53
C ALA A 78 -1.65 15.41 7.22
N SER A 79 -1.78 16.74 7.14
CA SER A 79 -1.40 17.52 5.97
C SER A 79 0.12 17.51 5.75
N ILE A 80 0.92 17.63 6.81
CA ILE A 80 2.38 17.52 6.75
C ILE A 80 2.79 16.13 6.26
N LEU A 81 2.18 15.07 6.78
CA LEU A 81 2.44 13.70 6.33
C LEU A 81 2.12 13.55 4.84
N TYR A 82 0.93 14.01 4.41
CA TYR A 82 0.52 13.95 3.01
C TYR A 82 1.53 14.65 2.10
N GLN A 83 1.93 15.88 2.42
CA GLN A 83 2.94 16.60 1.64
C GLN A 83 4.28 15.86 1.63
N THR A 84 4.75 15.40 2.79
CA THR A 84 6.04 14.69 2.92
C THR A 84 6.08 13.45 2.04
N VAL A 85 4.98 12.71 2.00
CA VAL A 85 4.84 11.47 1.26
C VAL A 85 4.61 11.74 -0.24
N ASP A 86 3.87 12.78 -0.61
CA ASP A 86 3.68 13.22 -2.00
C ASP A 86 4.98 13.70 -2.66
N TYR A 87 5.88 14.32 -1.89
CA TYR A 87 7.23 14.69 -2.34
C TYR A 87 8.18 13.49 -2.51
N LEU A 88 7.82 12.29 -2.04
CA LEU A 88 8.64 11.10 -2.30
C LEU A 88 8.59 10.77 -3.80
N SER A 89 9.77 10.55 -4.37
CA SER A 89 9.89 10.14 -5.77
C SER A 89 9.09 8.87 -6.01
N ALA A 90 8.45 8.73 -7.17
CA ALA A 90 7.86 7.45 -7.55
C ALA A 90 8.92 6.34 -7.51
N PRO A 91 8.52 5.09 -7.21
CA PRO A 91 9.38 3.94 -7.40
C PRO A 91 10.04 3.96 -8.77
N ARG A 92 11.33 3.65 -8.81
CA ARG A 92 12.10 3.66 -10.06
C ARG A 92 13.00 2.45 -10.14
N PHE A 93 13.08 1.86 -11.31
CA PHE A 93 14.01 0.79 -11.59
C PHE A 93 15.05 1.31 -12.58
N ALA A 94 16.31 1.38 -12.16
CA ALA A 94 17.40 1.84 -13.01
C ALA A 94 18.68 1.07 -12.71
N TYR A 95 19.53 0.87 -13.72
CA TYR A 95 20.83 0.20 -13.55
C TYR A 95 20.73 -1.16 -12.84
N ARG A 96 19.70 -1.96 -13.17
CA ARG A 96 19.44 -3.25 -12.51
C ARG A 96 19.12 -3.15 -11.00
N ARG A 97 18.71 -1.98 -10.51
CA ARG A 97 18.36 -1.72 -9.11
C ARG A 97 16.99 -1.09 -9.00
N LEU A 98 16.18 -1.66 -8.12
CA LEU A 98 14.88 -1.13 -7.73
C LEU A 98 15.07 -0.14 -6.57
N HIS A 99 14.74 1.12 -6.80
CA HIS A 99 14.67 2.15 -5.79
C HIS A 99 13.22 2.33 -5.39
N LEU A 100 12.88 1.83 -4.20
CA LEU A 100 11.59 1.97 -3.58
C LEU A 100 11.73 2.92 -2.38
N PRO A 101 11.06 4.08 -2.40
CA PRO A 101 10.81 4.80 -1.16
C PRO A 101 9.97 3.90 -0.25
N CYS A 102 10.30 3.86 1.03
CA CYS A 102 9.61 3.03 2.00
C CYS A 102 9.21 3.85 3.21
N ILE A 103 8.06 3.52 3.79
CA ILE A 103 7.63 4.00 5.09
C ILE A 103 8.01 2.92 6.10
N ILE A 104 8.78 3.30 7.11
CA ILE A 104 9.34 2.37 8.09
C ILE A 104 8.60 2.55 9.42
N PHE A 105 8.14 1.45 9.98
CA PHE A 105 7.49 1.39 11.26
C PHE A 105 8.32 0.52 12.20
N LEU A 106 8.65 1.09 13.37
CA LEU A 106 9.36 0.36 14.40
C LEU A 106 8.38 -0.51 15.18
N VAL A 107 8.64 -1.82 15.23
CA VAL A 107 7.88 -2.74 16.08
C VAL A 107 8.27 -2.49 17.53
N THR A 108 7.28 -2.17 18.37
CA THR A 108 7.49 -1.92 19.79
C THR A 108 7.26 -3.16 20.64
N ASP A 109 6.41 -4.07 20.17
CA ASP A 109 6.07 -5.30 20.89
C ASP A 109 5.96 -6.46 19.90
N ALA A 110 6.48 -7.62 20.29
CA ALA A 110 6.38 -8.85 19.53
C ALA A 110 6.10 -10.01 20.49
N MET A 111 4.88 -10.52 20.48
CA MET A 111 4.43 -11.56 21.38
C MET A 111 4.13 -12.84 20.61
N ARG A 112 4.72 -13.95 21.04
CA ARG A 112 4.41 -15.26 20.43
C ARG A 112 2.99 -15.67 20.81
N LYS A 113 2.17 -15.97 19.82
CA LYS A 113 0.88 -16.64 20.03
C LYS A 113 1.13 -18.11 20.34
N GLN A 114 0.42 -18.63 21.34
CA GLN A 114 0.55 -20.03 21.74
C GLN A 114 -0.06 -20.93 20.65
N SER A 115 0.80 -21.43 19.76
CA SER A 115 0.43 -22.46 18.78
C SER A 115 0.44 -23.84 19.43
N ARG A 116 -0.40 -24.76 18.94
CA ARG A 116 -0.36 -26.17 19.32
C ARG A 116 0.99 -26.75 18.88
N ASP A 117 1.62 -27.56 19.75
CA ASP A 117 3.02 -28.02 19.72
C ASP A 117 3.52 -28.77 18.45
N GLN A 118 2.79 -28.77 17.33
CA GLN A 118 3.14 -29.53 16.11
C GLN A 118 3.28 -28.67 14.84
N ASP A 119 3.06 -27.36 14.90
CA ASP A 119 3.19 -26.50 13.72
C ASP A 119 4.66 -26.08 13.51
N PRO A 120 5.27 -26.30 12.32
CA PRO A 120 6.64 -25.84 12.04
C PRO A 120 6.78 -24.31 11.99
N THR A 121 5.67 -23.58 12.06
CA THR A 121 5.62 -22.12 11.99
C THR A 121 5.29 -21.48 13.34
N TYR A 122 5.99 -20.39 13.66
CA TYR A 122 5.76 -19.58 14.84
C TYR A 122 4.89 -18.38 14.48
N THR A 123 3.78 -18.22 15.18
CA THR A 123 2.90 -17.06 15.02
C THR A 123 3.23 -16.00 16.07
N TYR A 124 3.35 -14.74 15.65
CA TYR A 124 3.60 -13.59 16.51
C TYR A 124 2.57 -12.49 16.27
N ASP A 125 2.10 -11.88 17.35
CA ASP A 125 1.38 -10.62 17.31
C ASP A 125 2.40 -9.49 17.47
N LEU A 126 2.44 -8.58 16.52
CA LEU A 126 3.33 -7.43 16.46
C LEU A 126 2.54 -6.15 16.70
N GLU A 127 3.06 -5.30 17.57
CA GLU A 127 2.56 -3.95 17.79
C GLU A 127 3.59 -2.96 17.26
N SER A 128 3.13 -1.91 16.59
CA SER A 128 3.99 -0.81 16.16
C SER A 128 3.23 0.51 16.26
N ASN A 129 3.97 1.59 16.53
CA ASN A 129 3.34 2.90 16.63
C ASN A 129 2.78 3.33 15.26
N GLY A 130 1.48 3.62 15.23
CA GLY A 130 0.81 4.16 14.03
C GLY A 130 0.31 3.12 13.03
N LEU A 131 0.37 1.82 13.37
CA LEU A 131 -0.26 0.75 12.61
C LEU A 131 -1.19 -0.06 13.52
N HIS A 132 -2.15 -0.76 12.90
CA HIS A 132 -2.91 -1.79 13.60
C HIS A 132 -2.03 -3.00 13.93
N ASP A 133 -2.38 -3.69 15.02
CA ASP A 133 -1.71 -4.93 15.44
C ASP A 133 -1.66 -5.92 14.28
N LEU A 134 -0.46 -6.41 14.00
CA LEU A 134 -0.21 -7.29 12.86
C LEU A 134 0.16 -8.68 13.36
N GLN A 135 -0.55 -9.70 12.90
CA GLN A 135 -0.16 -11.07 13.14
C GLN A 135 0.76 -11.55 12.01
N ILE A 136 1.91 -12.14 12.34
CA ILE A 136 2.81 -12.76 11.35
C ILE A 136 3.06 -14.24 11.67
N ALA A 137 3.26 -15.04 10.63
CA ALA A 137 3.75 -16.41 10.74
C ALA A 137 5.16 -16.47 10.15
N THR A 138 6.11 -17.04 10.89
CA THR A 138 7.49 -17.19 10.43
C THR A 138 8.07 -18.52 10.89
N ALA A 139 8.96 -19.12 10.10
CA ALA A 139 9.72 -20.31 10.51
C ALA A 139 10.79 -19.96 11.56
N ASP A 140 11.24 -18.70 11.59
CA ASP A 140 12.30 -18.25 12.48
C ASP A 140 11.75 -17.86 13.86
N LYS A 141 12.45 -18.31 14.91
CA LYS A 141 12.07 -18.00 16.28
C LYS A 141 12.52 -16.59 16.66
N LEU A 142 11.58 -15.65 16.68
CA LEU A 142 11.77 -14.33 17.29
C LEU A 142 11.79 -14.43 18.82
N ILE A 143 12.65 -13.63 19.46
CA ILE A 143 12.63 -13.48 20.92
C ILE A 143 11.52 -12.49 21.25
N PRO A 144 10.57 -12.85 22.11
CA PRO A 144 9.51 -11.93 22.50
C PRO A 144 10.05 -10.71 23.23
N PHE A 145 9.56 -9.53 22.85
CA PHE A 145 9.91 -8.27 23.50
C PHE A 145 8.68 -7.39 23.66
N SER A 146 8.80 -6.42 24.56
CA SER A 146 7.75 -5.44 24.79
C SER A 146 8.30 -4.06 25.12
N ARG A 147 7.44 -3.04 25.15
CA ARG A 147 7.81 -1.70 25.60
C ARG A 147 8.39 -1.67 27.02
N ALA A 148 7.93 -2.58 27.89
CA ALA A 148 8.45 -2.72 29.25
C ALA A 148 9.79 -3.46 29.31
N ARG A 149 10.08 -4.29 28.30
CA ARG A 149 11.35 -5.02 28.15
C ARG A 149 11.82 -4.85 26.70
N PRO A 150 12.55 -3.77 26.40
CA PRO A 150 12.95 -3.45 25.03
C PRO A 150 13.82 -4.57 24.45
N PRO A 151 13.75 -4.78 23.11
CA PRO A 151 14.55 -5.80 22.46
C PRO A 151 16.04 -5.50 22.60
N PRO A 152 16.90 -6.53 22.58
CA PRO A 152 18.33 -6.33 22.42
C PRO A 152 18.63 -5.53 21.14
N ALA A 153 19.70 -4.72 21.13
CA ALA A 153 20.03 -3.86 19.98
C ALA A 153 20.16 -4.62 18.64
N TRP A 154 20.54 -5.91 18.70
CA TRP A 154 20.68 -6.79 17.54
C TRP A 154 19.36 -7.39 17.03
N GLN A 155 18.24 -7.11 17.69
CA GLN A 155 16.93 -7.66 17.36
C GLN A 155 15.88 -6.56 17.21
N THR A 156 16.24 -5.51 16.47
CA THR A 156 15.29 -4.48 16.05
C THR A 156 14.48 -5.02 14.88
N ILE A 157 13.17 -5.12 15.04
CA ILE A 157 12.25 -5.51 13.96
C ILE A 157 11.64 -4.25 13.37
N LEU A 158 11.69 -4.13 12.05
CA LEU A 158 11.12 -3.03 11.28
C LEU A 158 10.06 -3.59 10.34
N LEU A 159 8.88 -3.00 10.33
CA LEU A 159 7.90 -3.20 9.28
C LEU A 159 8.14 -2.14 8.22
N VAL A 160 8.31 -2.59 6.97
CA VAL A 160 8.67 -1.71 5.85
C VAL A 160 7.55 -1.78 4.84
N ARG A 161 6.87 -0.64 4.60
CA ARG A 161 5.82 -0.51 3.60
C ARG A 161 6.38 0.22 2.38
N PRO A 162 6.46 -0.43 1.20
CA PRO A 162 6.79 0.27 -0.03
C PRO A 162 5.79 1.39 -0.33
N TRP A 163 6.31 2.55 -0.75
CA TRP A 163 5.50 3.68 -1.16
C TRP A 163 5.00 3.49 -2.59
N SER A 164 3.70 3.71 -2.82
CA SER A 164 3.11 3.80 -4.16
C SER A 164 2.15 4.98 -4.26
N ARG A 165 2.17 5.68 -5.41
CA ARG A 165 1.25 6.79 -5.68
C ARG A 165 -0.21 6.37 -5.73
N ASN A 166 -0.48 5.10 -6.03
CA ASN A 166 -1.82 4.50 -5.96
C ASN A 166 -2.45 4.62 -4.55
N LEU A 167 -1.64 4.83 -3.49
CA LEU A 167 -2.17 5.14 -2.16
C LEU A 167 -2.79 6.55 -2.06
N LEU A 168 -2.35 7.50 -2.89
CA LEU A 168 -2.92 8.85 -3.01
C LEU A 168 -4.10 8.91 -3.97
N GLU A 169 -4.05 8.11 -5.04
CA GLU A 169 -5.02 8.18 -6.13
C GLU A 169 -6.32 7.46 -5.75
N LEU A 170 -7.43 8.15 -6.00
CA LEU A 170 -8.77 7.58 -5.95
C LEU A 170 -8.87 6.60 -7.12
N TYR A 171 -9.26 5.36 -6.84
CA TYR A 171 -9.82 4.53 -7.90
C TYR A 171 -11.17 5.17 -8.23
N ASP A 172 -11.18 6.10 -9.17
CA ASP A 172 -12.41 6.61 -9.75
C ASP A 172 -12.90 5.50 -10.70
N SER A 173 -13.57 4.49 -10.13
CA SER A 173 -14.18 3.40 -10.89
C SER A 173 -15.43 3.92 -11.61
N ALA A 174 -15.26 4.95 -12.43
CA ALA A 174 -16.30 5.63 -13.17
C ALA A 174 -15.81 5.99 -14.58
N ASP A 175 -15.10 5.08 -15.25
CA ASP A 175 -14.79 5.27 -16.67
C ASP A 175 -14.77 3.94 -17.45
N ASP A 176 -15.83 3.14 -17.27
CA ASP A 176 -16.14 2.05 -18.20
C ASP A 176 -17.65 1.96 -18.42
N ALA A 177 -18.21 3.09 -18.84
CA ALA A 177 -19.52 3.15 -19.48
C ALA A 177 -19.54 4.35 -20.44
N HIS A 178 -18.70 4.32 -21.48
CA HIS A 178 -19.01 5.08 -22.70
C HIS A 178 -20.24 4.46 -23.36
N SER A 179 -21.39 4.79 -22.78
CA SER A 179 -22.69 4.69 -23.42
C SER A 179 -22.67 5.63 -24.62
N VAL A 180 -22.96 5.07 -25.78
CA VAL A 180 -22.97 5.75 -27.07
C VAL A 180 -23.91 6.95 -26.99
N GLU A 181 -23.35 8.12 -27.28
CA GLU A 181 -24.03 9.41 -27.35
C GLU A 181 -25.21 9.37 -28.35
N LEU A 182 -26.39 9.83 -27.93
CA LEU A 182 -27.41 10.32 -28.84
C LEU A 182 -28.16 11.49 -28.22
N GLU A 183 -28.04 12.62 -28.91
CA GLU A 183 -28.55 13.96 -28.63
C GLU A 183 -30.05 14.03 -28.28
N THR A 184 -30.46 14.95 -27.39
CA THR A 184 -31.31 16.13 -27.76
C THR A 184 -31.70 17.04 -26.57
N MET A 185 -31.23 18.30 -26.66
CA MET A 185 -31.76 19.62 -26.24
C MET A 185 -32.31 19.97 -24.82
N PRO A 186 -32.27 21.27 -24.42
CA PRO A 186 -32.42 21.76 -23.05
C PRO A 186 -33.74 22.50 -22.74
N LYS A 187 -34.15 22.56 -21.46
CA LYS A 187 -34.93 23.69 -20.89
C LYS A 187 -35.01 23.69 -19.35
N SER A 188 -34.28 24.66 -18.78
CA SER A 188 -34.45 25.62 -17.65
C SER A 188 -35.60 25.51 -16.59
N PRO A 189 -35.69 26.42 -15.60
CA PRO A 189 -35.25 26.20 -14.22
C PRO A 189 -36.39 26.35 -13.19
N SER A 190 -36.34 25.66 -12.05
CA SER A 190 -37.22 26.01 -10.91
C SER A 190 -36.50 25.92 -9.59
N HIS A 191 -36.36 27.09 -8.96
CA HIS A 191 -36.02 27.29 -7.57
C HIS A 191 -36.93 26.46 -6.65
N ASP A 192 -36.34 25.72 -5.73
CA ASP A 192 -36.78 25.72 -4.34
C ASP A 192 -35.57 25.42 -3.45
N SER A 193 -35.13 26.46 -2.74
CA SER A 193 -34.02 26.41 -1.81
C SER A 193 -34.51 25.91 -0.47
N LEU A 194 -34.07 24.72 -0.07
CA LEU A 194 -34.03 24.30 1.34
C LEU A 194 -32.60 24.46 1.85
N PRO A 195 -32.38 24.88 3.12
CA PRO A 195 -31.05 25.08 3.65
C PRO A 195 -30.39 23.71 3.81
N ALA A 196 -29.54 23.35 2.86
CA ALA A 196 -28.56 22.30 3.05
C ALA A 196 -27.78 22.64 4.31
N GLN A 197 -27.85 21.72 5.29
CA GLN A 197 -27.01 21.79 6.47
C GLN A 197 -25.57 21.94 5.95
N THR A 198 -24.94 23.05 6.29
CA THR A 198 -23.57 23.35 5.92
C THR A 198 -22.69 22.34 6.65
N GLU A 199 -22.43 21.19 6.02
CA GLU A 199 -21.23 20.44 6.36
C GLU A 199 -20.06 21.43 6.25
N PRO A 200 -19.14 21.45 7.22
CA PRO A 200 -17.95 22.27 7.09
C PRO A 200 -17.30 21.88 5.77
N ILE A 201 -17.13 22.85 4.86
CA ILE A 201 -16.41 22.65 3.61
C ILE A 201 -14.96 22.40 4.02
N TYR A 202 -14.65 21.15 4.31
CA TYR A 202 -13.29 20.71 4.54
C TYR A 202 -12.58 20.86 3.20
N SER A 203 -11.47 21.61 3.18
CA SER A 203 -10.62 21.67 2.00
C SER A 203 -10.30 20.24 1.56
N GLU A 204 -10.52 19.95 0.28
CA GLU A 204 -10.31 18.64 -0.34
C GLU A 204 -8.96 18.02 0.05
N SER A 205 -7.94 18.88 0.26
CA SER A 205 -6.62 18.53 0.78
C SER A 205 -6.63 17.77 2.11
N HIS A 206 -7.45 18.19 3.09
CA HIS A 206 -7.53 17.53 4.40
C HIS A 206 -8.23 16.18 4.30
N SER A 207 -9.24 16.07 3.42
CA SER A 207 -9.90 14.80 3.14
C SER A 207 -8.92 13.80 2.54
N ARG A 208 -8.12 14.22 1.55
CA ARG A 208 -7.05 13.41 0.95
C ARG A 208 -5.99 12.97 1.97
N ALA A 209 -5.58 13.87 2.87
CA ALA A 209 -4.63 13.58 3.93
C ALA A 209 -5.14 12.52 4.92
N LEU A 210 -6.41 12.63 5.36
CA LEU A 210 -7.00 11.62 6.25
C LEU A 210 -7.20 10.28 5.54
N ARG A 211 -7.60 10.28 4.26
CA ARG A 211 -7.71 9.05 3.44
C ARG A 211 -6.36 8.33 3.34
N LEU A 212 -5.27 9.07 3.16
CA LEU A 212 -3.92 8.51 3.17
C LEU A 212 -3.63 7.78 4.51
N ILE A 213 -3.97 8.39 5.65
CA ILE A 213 -3.77 7.75 6.97
C ILE A 213 -4.56 6.45 7.08
N VAL A 214 -5.83 6.44 6.66
CA VAL A 214 -6.67 5.23 6.66
C VAL A 214 -6.03 4.13 5.82
N ARG A 215 -5.56 4.47 4.61
CA ARG A 215 -4.91 3.52 3.69
C ARG A 215 -3.56 3.02 4.23
N LEU A 216 -2.80 3.87 4.93
CA LEU A 216 -1.54 3.50 5.59
C LEU A 216 -1.76 2.61 6.81
N GLY A 217 -2.89 2.78 7.52
CA GLY A 217 -3.29 1.93 8.63
C GLY A 217 -3.74 0.53 8.22
N GLN A 218 -4.08 0.31 6.94
CA GLN A 218 -4.46 -1.02 6.45
C GLN A 218 -3.37 -2.05 6.71
N PRO A 219 -3.75 -3.29 7.07
CA PRO A 219 -2.80 -4.36 7.32
C PRO A 219 -1.90 -4.58 6.09
N PHE A 220 -0.66 -4.99 6.35
CA PHE A 220 0.26 -5.39 5.29
C PHE A 220 -0.34 -6.54 4.49
N LEU A 221 -0.12 -6.53 3.18
CA LEU A 221 -0.39 -7.70 2.36
C LEU A 221 0.49 -8.85 2.87
N HIS A 222 -0.16 -9.89 3.38
CA HIS A 222 0.48 -11.15 3.72
C HIS A 222 0.80 -11.90 2.43
N CYS A 223 1.93 -11.58 1.82
CA CYS A 223 2.53 -12.43 0.79
C CYS A 223 3.85 -12.96 1.35
N CYS A 224 3.79 -14.18 1.90
CA CYS A 224 4.96 -15.02 2.18
C CYS A 224 4.82 -16.30 1.39
#